data_AF-A0A857JJ41-F1
#
_entry.id   AF-A0A857JJ41-F1
#
_cell.length_a   1.000
_cell.length_b   1.000
_cell.length_c   1.000
_cell.angle_alpha   90.00
_cell.angle_beta   90.00
_cell.angle_gamma   90.00
#
_symmetry.space_group_name_H-M   'P 1'
#
loop_
_entity.id
_entity.type
_entity.pdbx_description
1 polymer ?
#
loop_
_entity_poly.entity_id
_entity_poly.type
_entity_poly.pdbx_seq_one_letter_code
_entity_poly.pdbx_strand_id
1 'polypeptide(L)'
;MSIMSSPFKHPKSGIFYFRKAVPKRLVPIIGKAVFKPSLNTKDLREAKSLIIPLHAEVDNKIVNQNDRAKGKGNTFGDFGLRNLRVSIA
;
A
#
# COMPACT_ATOMS: atom_id res chain seq x y z
N MET A 1 -10.12 8.19 14.04
CA MET A 1 -9.97 6.86 14.67
C MET A 1 -8.56 6.34 14.43
N SER A 2 -7.76 6.14 15.49
CA SER A 2 -6.43 5.51 15.38
C SER A 2 -6.62 4.00 15.26
N ILE A 3 -6.35 3.46 14.09
CA ILE A 3 -6.45 2.02 13.81
C ILE A 3 -5.17 1.39 14.38
N MET A 4 -5.19 0.96 15.65
CA MET A 4 -4.09 0.20 16.22
C MET A 4 -4.02 -1.15 15.51
N SER A 5 -3.09 -1.29 14.56
CA SER A 5 -2.83 -2.58 13.91
C SER A 5 -2.44 -3.59 14.98
N SER A 6 -3.25 -4.63 15.16
CA SER A 6 -2.98 -5.65 16.17
C SER A 6 -1.87 -6.59 15.67
N PRO A 7 -0.83 -6.88 16.47
CA PRO A 7 0.22 -7.80 16.08
C PRO A 7 -0.35 -9.21 15.83
N PHE A 8 -0.07 -9.78 14.66
CA PHE A 8 -0.50 -11.13 14.32
C PHE A 8 0.50 -12.14 14.89
N LYS A 9 0.06 -13.02 15.79
CA LYS A 9 0.90 -14.10 16.34
C LYS A 9 0.94 -15.28 15.37
N HIS A 10 2.13 -15.75 15.01
CA HIS A 10 2.26 -16.95 14.19
C HIS A 10 1.97 -18.21 15.01
N PRO A 11 1.10 -19.12 14.52
CA PRO A 11 0.59 -20.24 15.32
C PRO A 11 1.68 -21.25 15.70
N LYS A 12 2.71 -21.43 14.87
CA LYS A 12 3.78 -22.42 15.09
C LYS A 12 4.98 -21.87 15.85
N SER A 13 5.39 -20.64 15.56
CA SER A 13 6.62 -20.04 16.12
C SER A 13 6.36 -19.11 17.31
N GLY A 14 5.12 -18.66 17.49
CA GLY A 14 4.74 -17.67 18.50
C GLY A 14 5.27 -16.26 18.23
N ILE A 15 6.02 -16.05 17.14
CA ILE A 15 6.57 -14.75 16.77
C ILE A 15 5.45 -13.85 16.26
N PHE A 16 5.51 -12.58 16.61
CA PHE A 16 4.57 -11.58 16.13
C PHE A 16 5.00 -11.00 14.78
N TYR A 17 4.01 -10.72 13.94
CA TYR A 17 4.17 -10.14 12.62
C TYR A 17 3.27 -8.92 12.48
N PHE A 18 3.77 -7.92 11.76
CA PHE A 18 2.94 -6.85 11.25
C PHE A 18 2.20 -7.32 10.00
N ARG A 19 0.96 -6.87 9.81
CA ARG A 19 0.22 -7.10 8.56
C ARG A 19 -0.45 -5.82 8.13
N LYS A 20 -0.12 -5.36 6.92
CA LYS A 20 -0.80 -4.23 6.30
C LYS A 20 -0.95 -4.44 4.81
N ALA A 21 -2.19 -4.35 4.34
CA ALA A 21 -2.49 -4.46 2.93
C ALA A 21 -2.04 -3.20 2.19
N VAL A 22 -1.47 -3.39 1.01
CA VAL A 22 -1.12 -2.31 0.08
C VAL A 22 -2.34 -2.06 -0.80
N PRO A 23 -2.75 -0.79 -1.03
CA PRO A 23 -3.81 -0.47 -1.99
C PRO A 23 -3.50 -1.08 -3.37
N LYS A 24 -4.49 -1.74 -4.00
CA LYS A 24 -4.31 -2.47 -5.28
C LYS A 24 -3.58 -1.66 -6.36
N ARG A 25 -3.88 -0.36 -6.46
CA ARG A 25 -3.24 0.58 -7.40
C ARG A 25 -1.73 0.77 -7.17
N LEU A 26 -1.26 0.59 -5.94
CA LEU A 26 0.15 0.73 -5.55
C LEU A 26 0.90 -0.60 -5.55
N VAL A 27 0.20 -1.74 -5.62
CA VAL A 27 0.83 -3.07 -5.73
C VAL A 27 1.80 -3.16 -6.92
N PRO A 28 1.47 -2.72 -8.15
CA PRO A 28 2.43 -2.74 -9.25
C PRO A 28 3.61 -1.76 -9.07
N ILE A 29 3.46 -0.72 -8.24
CA ILE A 29 4.51 0.29 -7.99
C ILE A 29 5.47 -0.19 -6.88
N ILE A 30 4.91 -0.72 -5.80
CA ILE A 30 5.63 -1.18 -4.61
C ILE A 30 6.18 -2.61 -4.83
N GLY A 31 5.60 -3.37 -5.76
CA GLY A 31 5.97 -4.76 -6.05
C GLY A 31 5.50 -5.76 -4.98
N LYS A 32 4.71 -5.33 -4.00
CA LYS A 32 4.21 -6.16 -2.89
C LYS A 32 2.75 -5.83 -2.58
N ALA A 33 1.94 -6.88 -2.40
CA ALA A 33 0.52 -6.74 -2.04
C ALA A 33 0.28 -6.54 -0.54
N VAL A 34 1.18 -7.06 0.30
CA VAL A 34 1.05 -7.01 1.77
C VAL A 34 2.43 -6.80 2.38
N PHE A 35 2.53 -5.85 3.31
CA PHE A 35 3.68 -5.75 4.21
C PHE A 35 3.50 -6.75 5.35
N LYS A 36 4.38 -7.76 5.40
CA LYS A 36 4.42 -8.79 6.45
C LYS A 36 5.80 -8.94 7.12
N PRO A 37 6.44 -7.86 7.59
CA PRO A 37 7.70 -7.97 8.33
C PRO A 37 7.48 -8.69 9.66
N SER A 38 8.45 -9.51 10.06
CA SER A 38 8.48 -10.12 11.39
C SER A 38 8.95 -9.11 12.42
N LEU A 39 8.35 -9.12 13.60
CA LEU A 39 8.78 -8.30 14.72
C LEU A 39 9.88 -8.98 15.55
N ASN A 40 10.21 -10.24 15.22
CA ASN A 40 11.21 -11.08 15.88
C ASN A 40 11.05 -11.21 17.40
N THR A 41 9.90 -10.85 17.94
CA THR A 41 9.56 -10.98 19.36
C THR A 41 8.38 -11.94 19.54
N LYS A 42 8.38 -12.64 20.68
CA LYS A 42 7.26 -13.45 21.17
C LYS A 42 6.48 -12.73 22.27
N ASP A 43 6.96 -11.57 22.72
CA ASP A 43 6.35 -10.79 23.79
C ASP A 43 5.32 -9.81 23.22
N LEU A 44 4.08 -9.94 23.67
CA LEU A 44 2.98 -9.13 23.16
C LEU A 44 3.18 -7.63 23.45
N ARG A 45 3.78 -7.29 24.60
CA ARG A 45 4.07 -5.90 24.98
C ARG A 45 5.10 -5.28 24.06
N GLU A 46 6.20 -5.99 23.82
CA GLU A 46 7.24 -5.56 22.90
C GLU A 46 6.71 -5.47 21.46
N ALA A 47 5.91 -6.44 21.03
CA ALA A 47 5.28 -6.43 19.70
C ALA A 47 4.39 -5.20 19.49
N LYS A 48 3.62 -4.78 20.50
CA LYS A 48 2.80 -3.56 20.44
C LYS A 48 3.68 -2.32 20.30
N SER A 49 4.76 -2.23 21.06
CA SER A 49 5.70 -1.11 20.97
C SER A 49 6.40 -1.04 19.61
N LEU A 50 6.81 -2.18 19.04
CA LEU A 50 7.47 -2.27 17.75
C LEU A 50 6.54 -1.97 16.56
N ILE A 51 5.25 -2.28 16.68
CA ILE A 51 4.29 -2.02 15.61
C ILE A 51 4.03 -0.54 15.40
N ILE A 52 4.04 0.28 16.46
CA ILE A 52 3.73 1.70 16.37
C ILE A 52 4.66 2.44 15.38
N PRO A 53 6.00 2.40 15.52
CA PRO A 53 6.90 3.08 14.59
C PRO A 53 6.87 2.43 13.19
N LEU A 54 6.77 1.11 13.11
CA LEU A 54 6.72 0.39 11.84
C LEU A 54 5.44 0.73 11.04
N HIS A 55 4.32 0.92 11.72
CA HIS A 55 3.07 1.32 11.10
C HIS A 55 3.19 2.71 10.47
N ALA A 56 3.79 3.66 11.20
CA ALA A 56 4.06 5.01 10.69
C ALA A 56 5.00 4.99 9.48
N GLU A 57 6.07 4.19 9.52
CA GLU A 57 6.99 4.04 8.38
C GLU A 57 6.27 3.50 7.13
N VAL A 58 5.47 2.45 7.29
CA VAL A 58 4.72 1.85 6.19
C VAL A 58 3.66 2.81 5.65
N ASP A 59 2.99 3.58 6.51
CA ASP A 59 2.06 4.63 6.09
C ASP A 59 2.74 5.70 5.25
N ASN A 60 3.86 6.25 5.73
CA ASN A 60 4.62 7.24 5.01
C ASN A 60 5.07 6.71 3.65
N LYS A 61 5.49 5.43 3.58
CA LYS A 61 5.87 4.79 2.32
C LYS A 61 4.68 4.67 1.36
N ILE A 62 3.51 4.27 1.84
CA ILE A 62 2.30 4.18 1.02
C ILE A 62 1.87 5.56 0.52
N VAL A 63 1.84 6.58 1.39
CA VAL A 63 1.50 7.97 1.03
C VAL A 63 2.47 8.50 -0.02
N ASN A 64 3.77 8.38 0.23
CA ASN A 64 4.81 8.84 -0.68
C ASN A 64 4.76 8.17 -2.07
N GLN A 65 4.34 6.90 -2.14
CA GLN A 65 4.15 6.21 -3.42
C GLN A 65 2.82 6.60 -4.07
N ASN A 66 1.79 6.86 -3.26
CA ASN A 66 0.51 7.32 -3.74
C ASN A 66 0.61 8.73 -4.35
N ASP A 67 1.36 9.63 -3.75
CA ASP A 67 1.57 10.99 -4.28
C ASP A 67 2.38 10.96 -5.58
N ARG A 68 3.42 10.12 -5.65
CA ARG A 68 4.14 9.85 -6.92
C ARG A 68 3.23 9.26 -7.99
N ALA A 69 2.29 8.40 -7.62
CA ALA A 69 1.32 7.81 -8.54
C ALA A 69 0.30 8.85 -9.04
N LYS A 70 -0.11 9.81 -8.20
CA LYS A 70 -1.03 10.90 -8.60
C LYS A 70 -0.43 11.81 -9.67
N GLY A 71 0.89 12.00 -9.69
CA GLY A 71 1.59 12.77 -10.72
C GLY A 71 1.64 12.10 -12.11
N LYS A 72 1.20 10.84 -12.25
CA LYS A 72 1.24 10.07 -13.52
C LYS A 72 -0.15 9.72 -14.08
N GLY A 73 -1.22 10.32 -13.56
CA GLY A 73 -2.60 9.96 -13.90
C GLY A 73 -3.44 11.11 -14.42
N ASN A 74 -3.06 11.73 -15.53
CA ASN A 74 -4.01 12.46 -16.38
C ASN A 74 -3.60 12.38 -17.86
N THR A 75 -3.56 11.16 -18.43
CA THR A 75 -3.53 10.92 -19.89
C THR A 75 -4.43 9.74 -20.27
N PHE A 76 -5.60 9.64 -19.65
CA PHE A 76 -6.71 8.86 -20.20
C PHE A 76 -7.84 9.83 -20.57
N GLY A 77 -7.62 10.56 -21.67
CA GLY A 77 -8.54 11.55 -22.19
C GLY A 77 -8.29 11.94 -23.66
N ASP A 78 -7.65 11.09 -24.45
CA ASP A 78 -7.45 11.34 -25.90
C ASP A 78 -7.99 10.20 -26.77
N PHE A 79 -9.15 9.67 -26.37
CA PHE A 79 -10.04 8.95 -27.29
C PHE A 79 -11.08 9.95 -27.80
N GLY A 80 -10.81 10.56 -28.96
CA GLY A 80 -11.80 11.48 -29.54
C GLY A 80 -11.52 12.13 -30.89
N LEU A 81 -10.34 12.02 -31.52
CA LEU A 81 -10.12 12.57 -32.87
C LEU A 81 -10.37 11.53 -33.98
N ARG A 82 -11.58 10.97 -34.02
CA ARG A 82 -12.07 10.23 -35.19
C ARG A 82 -13.53 10.56 -35.39
N ASN A 83 -13.81 11.65 -36.10
CA ASN A 83 -14.96 11.82 -37.00
C ASN A 83 -14.95 13.24 -37.57
N LEU A 84 -14.10 13.50 -38.56
CA LEU A 84 -14.35 14.54 -39.56
C LEU A 84 -13.91 14.04 -40.93
N ARG A 85 -14.65 13.06 -41.47
CA ARG A 85 -14.75 12.90 -42.92
C ARG A 85 -15.80 13.90 -43.38
N VAL A 86 -15.36 15.11 -43.71
CA VAL A 86 -16.12 15.98 -44.63
C VAL A 86 -15.67 15.58 -46.03
N SER A 87 -16.45 14.68 -46.62
CA SER A 87 -16.48 14.44 -48.07
C SER A 87 -17.94 14.50 -48.46
N ILE A 88 -18.35 15.69 -48.89
CA ILE A 88 -19.49 15.86 -49.80
C ILE A 88 -18.99 16.80 -50.91
N ALA A 89 -19.36 16.39 -52.12
CA ALA A 89 -18.95 16.83 -53.43
C ALA A 89 -19.18 18.33 -53.72
#